data_AF-A0A699L8K9-F1
#
_entry.id   AF-A0A699L8K9-F1
#
_cell.length_a   1.000
_cell.length_b   1.000
_cell.length_c   1.000
_cell.angle_alpha   90.00
_cell.angle_beta   90.00
_cell.angle_gamma   90.00
#
_symmetry.space_group_name_H-M   'P 1'
#
loop_
_entity.id
_entity.type
_entity.pdbx_description
1 polymer ?
#
loop_
_entity_poly.entity_id
_entity_poly.type
_entity_poly.pdbx_seq_one_letter_code
_entity_poly.pdbx_strand_id
1 'polypeptide(L)'
;MEFQVGNKVMLKVSPRKGVVRFGKRGKLNPRYVGPFKVLERIGDVAYKLNLPKELSKVHNTFHVSNLKKCHAEEPLVVPLNGLHFDDKLHFVEEPVEIMDREVKRLKQSQIPLVKVRWNSKRGPEFTWEREDQFWKKYPHLFARTASTSRDTS
;
A
#
# COMPACT_ATOMS: atom_id res chain seq x y z
N MET A 1 -13.02 -23.15 0.58
CA MET A 1 -13.04 -22.31 1.79
C MET A 1 -14.38 -21.60 1.80
N GLU A 2 -15.19 -21.79 2.83
CA GLU A 2 -16.54 -21.23 2.88
C GLU A 2 -16.70 -20.36 4.12
N PHE A 3 -17.43 -19.26 3.99
CA PHE A 3 -17.75 -18.35 5.08
C PHE A 3 -19.25 -18.37 5.34
N GLN A 4 -19.64 -18.39 6.60
CA GLN A 4 -21.06 -18.26 6.96
C GLN A 4 -21.45 -16.80 7.14
N VAL A 5 -22.73 -16.50 6.94
CA VAL A 5 -23.29 -15.19 7.29
C VAL A 5 -23.00 -14.91 8.77
N GLY A 6 -22.50 -13.70 9.04
CA GLY A 6 -22.06 -13.30 10.37
C GLY A 6 -20.59 -13.58 10.70
N ASN A 7 -19.87 -14.36 9.88
CA ASN A 7 -18.42 -14.53 10.05
C ASN A 7 -17.69 -13.20 9.88
N LYS A 8 -16.60 -13.03 10.63
CA LYS A 8 -15.63 -11.94 10.45
C LYS A 8 -14.55 -12.39 9.49
N VAL A 9 -14.40 -11.67 8.39
CA VAL A 9 -13.39 -11.93 7.35
C VAL A 9 -12.55 -10.70 7.11
N MET A 10 -11.31 -10.89 6.70
CA MET A 10 -10.45 -9.81 6.27
C MET A 10 -10.44 -9.69 4.76
N LEU A 11 -10.40 -8.45 4.27
CA LEU A 11 -10.38 -8.16 2.85
C LEU A 11 -8.95 -7.92 2.38
N LYS A 12 -8.57 -8.60 1.31
CA LYS A 12 -7.31 -8.42 0.63
C LYS A 12 -7.30 -7.10 -0.13
N VAL A 13 -6.29 -6.27 0.15
CA VAL A 13 -6.03 -4.99 -0.49
C VAL A 13 -4.63 -4.96 -1.09
N SER A 14 -4.45 -4.15 -2.12
CA SER A 14 -3.19 -4.04 -2.85
C SER A 14 -2.56 -2.67 -2.62
N PRO A 15 -1.43 -2.56 -1.91
CA PRO A 15 -0.71 -1.29 -1.81
C PRO A 15 -0.19 -0.86 -3.19
N ARG A 16 -0.47 0.38 -3.58
CA ARG A 16 0.17 1.05 -4.71
C ARG A 16 1.28 1.97 -4.20
N LYS A 17 2.52 1.64 -4.55
CA LYS A 17 3.69 2.50 -4.32
C LYS A 17 4.24 3.01 -5.63
N GLY A 18 4.54 4.30 -5.68
CA GLY A 18 5.37 4.89 -6.73
C GLY A 18 4.77 4.87 -8.14
N VAL A 19 5.49 5.49 -9.07
CA VAL A 19 5.06 5.72 -10.46
C VAL A 19 5.62 4.63 -11.39
N VAL A 20 6.90 4.25 -11.24
CA VAL A 20 7.52 3.15 -11.99
C VAL A 20 8.73 2.64 -11.19
N ARG A 21 8.70 1.39 -10.74
CA ARG A 21 9.84 0.77 -10.05
C ARG A 21 10.90 0.33 -11.07
N PHE A 22 12.16 0.71 -10.86
CA PHE A 22 13.28 0.15 -11.60
C PHE A 22 13.85 -1.06 -10.85
N GLY A 23 13.57 -2.30 -11.30
CA GLY A 23 14.02 -3.54 -10.66
C GLY A 23 12.95 -4.65 -10.63
N LYS A 24 13.24 -5.77 -9.95
CA LYS A 24 12.27 -6.87 -9.77
C LYS A 24 11.04 -6.34 -9.03
N ARG A 25 9.85 -6.64 -9.54
CA ARG A 25 8.55 -6.44 -8.89
C ARG A 25 8.53 -7.26 -7.60
N GLY A 26 9.10 -6.73 -6.52
CA GLY A 26 8.89 -7.27 -5.18
C GLY A 26 7.39 -7.22 -4.92
N LYS A 27 6.74 -8.37 -5.03
CA LYS A 27 5.33 -8.58 -4.73
C LYS A 27 5.17 -8.15 -3.28
N LEU A 28 4.64 -6.95 -3.06
CA LEU A 28 4.31 -6.53 -1.70
C LEU A 28 3.35 -7.58 -1.16
N ASN A 29 3.66 -8.10 0.02
CA ASN A 29 2.82 -9.10 0.67
C ASN A 29 1.36 -8.59 0.65
N PRO A 30 0.39 -9.40 0.18
CA PRO A 30 -1.01 -9.02 0.21
C PRO A 30 -1.38 -8.50 1.60
N ARG A 31 -1.94 -7.29 1.65
CA ARG A 31 -2.35 -6.69 2.91
C ARG A 31 -3.81 -7.02 3.14
N TYR A 32 -4.15 -7.27 4.39
CA TYR A 32 -5.51 -7.54 4.80
C TYR A 32 -5.99 -6.41 5.69
N VAL A 33 -7.21 -5.93 5.44
CA VAL A 33 -7.84 -4.85 6.22
C VAL A 33 -9.10 -5.37 6.86
N GLY A 34 -9.31 -4.90 8.09
CA GLY A 34 -10.51 -5.09 8.90
C GLY A 34 -10.86 -6.55 9.20
N PRO A 35 -11.62 -6.78 10.27
CA PRO A 35 -12.66 -7.77 10.24
C PRO A 35 -13.94 -7.12 9.71
N PHE A 36 -14.42 -7.56 8.55
CA PHE A 36 -15.75 -7.23 8.04
C PHE A 36 -16.71 -8.39 8.26
N LYS A 37 -17.97 -8.06 8.56
CA LYS A 37 -19.01 -9.07 8.73
C LYS A 37 -19.53 -9.51 7.36
N VAL A 38 -19.61 -10.81 7.12
CA VAL A 38 -20.31 -11.36 5.96
C VAL A 38 -21.81 -11.15 6.15
N LEU A 39 -22.44 -10.45 5.21
CA LEU A 39 -23.88 -10.20 5.19
C LEU A 39 -24.63 -11.31 4.47
N GLU A 40 -24.08 -11.77 3.35
CA GLU A 40 -24.76 -12.69 2.45
C GLU A 40 -23.73 -13.47 1.63
N ARG A 41 -24.06 -14.73 1.28
CA ARG A 41 -23.32 -15.53 0.30
C ARG A 41 -24.01 -15.37 -1.06
N ILE A 42 -23.27 -14.90 -2.06
CA ILE A 42 -23.75 -14.69 -3.43
C ILE A 42 -23.15 -15.80 -4.29
N GLY A 43 -23.93 -16.85 -4.53
CA GLY A 43 -23.47 -18.06 -5.23
C GLY A 43 -22.36 -18.80 -4.48
N ASP A 44 -21.55 -19.56 -5.19
CA ASP A 44 -20.56 -20.43 -4.55
C ASP A 44 -19.26 -19.71 -4.16
N VAL A 45 -18.93 -18.64 -4.89
CA VAL A 45 -17.59 -18.04 -4.86
C VAL A 45 -17.57 -16.56 -4.45
N ALA A 46 -18.72 -15.93 -4.20
CA ALA A 46 -18.77 -14.52 -3.82
C ALA A 46 -19.53 -14.28 -2.52
N TYR A 47 -19.12 -13.25 -1.80
CA TYR A 47 -19.70 -12.87 -0.51
C TYR A 47 -19.90 -11.37 -0.43
N LYS A 48 -21.03 -10.96 0.12
CA LYS A 48 -21.35 -9.57 0.41
C LYS A 48 -20.87 -9.23 1.82
N LEU A 49 -20.11 -8.15 1.98
CA LEU A 49 -19.57 -7.71 3.26
C LEU A 49 -20.24 -6.43 3.76
N ASN A 50 -20.29 -6.28 5.08
CA ASN A 50 -20.62 -5.02 5.71
C ASN A 50 -19.39 -4.10 5.69
N LEU A 51 -19.29 -3.27 4.65
CA LEU A 51 -18.21 -2.30 4.49
C LEU A 51 -18.52 -1.00 5.23
N PRO A 52 -17.53 -0.39 5.87
CA PRO A 52 -17.69 0.91 6.51
C PRO A 52 -17.62 2.04 5.48
N LYS A 53 -18.00 3.27 5.89
CA LYS A 53 -18.16 4.41 4.97
C LYS A 53 -16.87 4.77 4.22
N GLU A 54 -15.70 4.47 4.79
CA GLU A 54 -14.39 4.69 4.17
C GLU A 54 -14.21 3.87 2.87
N LEU A 55 -14.93 2.75 2.74
CA LEU A 55 -14.92 1.87 1.57
C LEU A 55 -16.22 1.97 0.75
N SER A 56 -17.02 3.02 0.95
CA SER A 56 -18.33 3.19 0.27
C SER A 56 -18.25 3.23 -1.25
N LYS A 57 -17.10 3.63 -1.82
CA LYS A 57 -16.86 3.62 -3.28
C LYS A 57 -16.63 2.23 -3.85
N VAL A 58 -16.27 1.26 -3.00
CA VAL A 58 -15.98 -0.11 -3.41
C VAL A 58 -17.27 -0.94 -3.35
N HIS A 59 -17.49 -1.76 -4.37
CA HIS A 59 -18.57 -2.75 -4.33
C HIS A 59 -18.40 -3.68 -3.14
N ASN A 60 -19.49 -3.91 -2.41
CA ASN A 60 -19.47 -4.73 -1.20
C ASN A 60 -19.46 -6.25 -1.45
N THR A 61 -19.42 -6.69 -2.71
CA THR A 61 -19.36 -8.09 -3.11
C THR A 61 -17.95 -8.47 -3.53
N PHE A 62 -17.38 -9.50 -2.91
CA PHE A 62 -16.02 -9.96 -3.16
C PHE A 62 -15.95 -11.45 -3.44
N HIS A 63 -15.08 -11.81 -4.36
CA HIS A 63 -14.71 -13.20 -4.60
C HIS A 63 -13.96 -13.79 -3.40
N VAL A 64 -14.17 -15.08 -3.11
CA VAL A 64 -13.58 -15.81 -1.98
C VAL A 64 -12.06 -15.73 -1.91
N SER A 65 -11.38 -15.61 -3.05
CA SER A 65 -9.91 -15.45 -3.13
C SER A 65 -9.38 -14.11 -2.59
N ASN A 66 -10.25 -13.12 -2.43
CA ASN A 66 -9.93 -11.83 -1.82
C ASN A 66 -10.24 -11.81 -0.32
N LEU A 67 -10.77 -12.89 0.24
CA LEU A 67 -11.16 -12.98 1.64
C LEU A 67 -10.22 -13.90 2.39
N LYS A 68 -9.99 -13.59 3.67
CA LYS A 68 -9.25 -14.43 4.60
C LYS A 68 -10.03 -14.53 5.91
N LYS A 69 -10.05 -15.72 6.51
CA LYS A 69 -10.70 -15.92 7.82
C LYS A 69 -9.99 -15.08 8.87
N CYS A 70 -10.73 -14.28 9.63
CA CYS A 70 -10.17 -13.50 10.72
C CYS A 70 -9.98 -14.42 11.93
N HIS A 71 -8.73 -14.66 12.32
CA HIS A 71 -8.38 -15.27 13.61
C HIS A 71 -7.98 -14.15 14.58
N ALA A 72 -8.28 -14.31 15.87
CA ALA A 72 -8.11 -13.25 16.87
C ALA A 72 -6.65 -12.75 17.05
N GLU A 73 -5.67 -13.50 16.51
CA GLU A 73 -4.23 -13.27 16.74
C GLU A 73 -3.49 -12.71 15.52
N GLU A 74 -4.15 -12.17 14.49
CA GLU A 74 -3.41 -11.63 13.33
C GLU A 74 -2.99 -10.15 13.51
N PRO A 75 -1.70 -9.83 13.78
CA PRO A 75 -1.13 -8.47 13.66
C PRO A 75 -1.13 -7.95 12.20
N LEU A 76 -1.58 -8.84 11.30
CA LEU A 76 -2.12 -8.76 9.95
C LEU A 76 -3.00 -7.58 9.54
N VAL A 77 -3.61 -6.87 10.50
CA VAL A 77 -4.62 -5.85 10.19
C VAL A 77 -4.00 -4.47 9.98
N VAL A 78 -4.18 -3.91 8.79
CA VAL A 78 -3.91 -2.49 8.56
C VAL A 78 -5.17 -1.70 8.96
N PRO A 79 -5.09 -0.77 9.94
CA PRO A 79 -6.25 0.00 10.35
C PRO A 79 -6.69 0.95 9.24
N LEU A 80 -8.00 0.93 8.95
CA LEU A 80 -8.65 1.68 7.86
C LEU A 80 -8.52 3.21 8.04
N ASN A 81 -8.38 3.69 9.28
CA ASN A 81 -8.33 5.12 9.59
C ASN A 81 -7.17 5.80 8.84
N GLY A 82 -7.48 6.68 7.88
CA GLY A 82 -6.50 7.45 7.12
C GLY A 82 -5.98 6.80 5.82
N LEU A 83 -6.55 5.67 5.37
CA LEU A 83 -6.26 5.11 4.05
C LEU A 83 -7.41 5.40 3.09
N HIS A 84 -7.12 6.12 2.00
CA HIS A 84 -8.07 6.30 0.90
C HIS A 84 -7.93 5.14 -0.09
N PHE A 85 -8.99 4.33 -0.22
CA PHE A 85 -9.05 3.22 -1.16
C PHE A 85 -9.77 3.66 -2.45
N ASP A 86 -9.22 3.25 -3.60
CA ASP A 86 -9.93 3.34 -4.88
C ASP A 86 -10.94 2.20 -5.05
N ASP A 87 -11.79 2.32 -6.08
CA ASP A 87 -12.84 1.34 -6.42
C ASP A 87 -12.29 -0.08 -6.68
N LYS A 88 -10.97 -0.20 -6.86
CA LYS A 88 -10.25 -1.45 -7.12
C LYS A 88 -9.49 -1.95 -5.88
N LEU A 89 -9.81 -1.46 -4.68
CA LEU A 89 -9.15 -1.82 -3.41
C LEU A 89 -7.65 -1.53 -3.35
N HIS A 90 -7.20 -0.51 -4.09
CA HIS A 90 -5.85 0.00 -3.93
C HIS A 90 -5.83 1.20 -3.01
N PHE A 91 -4.83 1.25 -2.14
CA PHE A 91 -4.51 2.47 -1.40
C PHE A 91 -3.11 2.94 -1.80
N VAL A 92 -2.92 4.25 -1.75
CA VAL A 92 -1.63 4.89 -2.02
C VAL A 92 -0.88 5.00 -0.70
N GLU A 93 0.35 4.51 -0.65
CA GLU A 93 1.26 4.85 0.45
C GLU A 93 1.90 6.20 0.19
N GLU A 94 1.96 7.03 1.24
CA GLU A 94 2.63 8.31 1.17
C GLU A 94 4.14 8.15 1.44
N PRO A 95 4.99 8.72 0.56
CA PRO A 95 6.41 8.79 0.82
C PRO A 95 6.71 9.81 1.91
N VAL A 96 7.56 9.46 2.86
CA VAL A 96 7.91 10.31 4.00
C VAL A 96 9.14 11.14 3.71
N GLU A 97 10.17 10.50 3.18
CA GLU A 97 11.44 11.15 2.88
C GLU A 97 12.28 10.33 1.90
N ILE A 98 13.20 11.05 1.26
CA ILE A 98 14.28 10.45 0.48
C ILE A 98 15.43 10.19 1.45
N MET A 99 15.76 8.92 1.61
CA MET A 99 16.81 8.45 2.51
C MET A 99 18.19 8.48 1.87
N ASP A 100 18.24 8.25 0.56
CA ASP A 100 19.50 8.05 -0.16
C ASP A 100 19.32 8.30 -1.66
N ARG A 101 20.43 8.48 -2.38
CA ARG A 101 20.46 8.64 -3.84
C ARG A 101 21.60 7.79 -4.43
N GLU A 102 21.29 7.06 -5.48
CA GLU A 102 22.27 6.22 -6.18
C GLU A 102 22.10 6.40 -7.70
N VAL A 103 23.20 6.44 -8.44
CA VAL A 103 23.17 6.46 -9.91
C VAL A 103 23.55 5.09 -10.43
N LYS A 104 22.56 4.38 -11.00
CA LYS A 104 22.82 3.10 -11.65
C LYS A 104 23.37 3.31 -13.05
N ARG A 105 24.63 2.93 -13.27
CA ARG A 105 25.27 2.94 -14.59
C ARG A 105 24.89 1.69 -15.37
N LEU A 106 24.36 1.90 -16.56
CA LEU A 106 24.16 0.88 -17.60
C LEU A 106 25.14 1.13 -18.75
N LYS A 107 25.20 0.20 -19.71
CA LYS A 107 26.15 0.29 -20.85
C LYS A 107 26.07 1.60 -21.63
N GLN A 108 24.90 2.24 -21.69
CA GLN A 108 24.66 3.45 -22.49
C GLN A 108 23.94 4.56 -21.71
N SER A 109 23.67 4.39 -20.41
CA SER A 109 22.89 5.36 -19.66
C SER A 109 23.22 5.38 -18.18
N GLN A 110 22.94 6.51 -17.55
CA GLN A 110 22.99 6.67 -16.11
C GLN A 110 21.57 6.94 -15.64
N ILE A 111 21.10 6.15 -14.67
CA ILE A 111 19.75 6.26 -14.14
C ILE A 111 19.86 6.68 -12.68
N PRO A 112 19.57 7.96 -12.36
CA PRO A 112 19.48 8.41 -10.98
C PRO A 112 18.27 7.78 -10.29
N LEU A 113 18.51 7.19 -9.12
CA LEU A 113 17.54 6.52 -8.27
C LEU A 113 17.56 7.18 -6.90
N VAL A 114 16.38 7.28 -6.29
CA VAL A 114 16.20 7.74 -4.91
C VAL A 114 15.66 6.61 -4.05
N LYS A 115 16.23 6.42 -2.87
CA LYS A 115 15.72 5.51 -1.85
C LYS A 115 14.65 6.23 -1.07
N VAL A 116 13.41 5.78 -1.20
CA VAL A 116 12.25 6.41 -0.58
C VAL A 116 11.82 5.59 0.63
N ARG A 117 11.67 6.26 1.77
CA ARG A 117 10.99 5.70 2.94
C ARG A 117 9.49 5.96 2.83
N TRP A 118 8.69 4.91 2.97
CA TRP A 118 7.22 4.99 2.91
C TRP A 118 6.61 4.97 4.32
N ASN A 119 5.50 5.69 4.50
CA ASN A 119 4.74 5.71 5.75
C ASN A 119 3.88 4.46 5.89
N SER A 120 4.52 3.30 6.08
CA SER A 120 3.80 2.08 6.37
C SER A 120 3.56 1.99 7.88
N LYS A 121 2.30 1.79 8.29
CA LYS A 121 1.89 1.62 9.70
C LYS A 121 2.53 0.39 10.38
N ARG A 122 3.32 -0.41 9.65
CA ARG A 122 4.04 -1.60 10.12
C ARG A 122 5.54 -1.43 10.28
N GLY A 123 6.05 -0.22 10.04
CA GLY A 123 7.48 0.07 10.06
C GLY A 123 7.97 0.61 8.72
N PRO A 124 9.21 1.12 8.70
CA PRO A 124 9.75 1.79 7.52
C PRO A 124 9.95 0.78 6.39
N GLU A 125 9.19 0.95 5.30
CA GLU A 125 9.42 0.23 4.05
C GLU A 125 10.24 1.12 3.11
N PHE A 126 11.22 0.54 2.42
CA PHE A 126 12.12 1.27 1.52
C PHE A 126 11.97 0.76 0.09
N THR A 127 11.92 1.67 -0.89
CA THR A 127 12.02 1.31 -2.31
C THR A 127 12.97 2.25 -3.04
N TRP A 128 13.59 1.76 -4.12
CA TRP A 128 14.34 2.58 -5.05
C TRP A 128 13.42 2.99 -6.20
N GLU A 129 13.24 4.29 -6.38
CA GLU A 129 12.41 4.90 -7.43
C GLU A 129 13.28 5.76 -8.34
N ARG A 130 12.88 5.90 -9.62
CA ARG A 130 13.57 6.80 -10.54
C ARG A 130 13.40 8.26 -10.13
N GLU A 131 14.51 8.98 -9.99
CA GLU A 131 14.52 10.36 -9.48
C GLU A 131 13.65 11.30 -10.32
N ASP A 132 13.75 11.22 -11.65
CA ASP A 132 13.02 12.10 -12.59
C ASP A 132 11.50 11.96 -12.48
N GLN A 133 11.00 10.73 -12.33
CA GLN A 133 9.57 10.45 -12.18
C GLN A 133 9.08 10.77 -10.77
N PHE A 134 9.92 10.46 -9.78
CA PHE A 134 9.58 10.70 -8.38
C PHE A 134 9.49 12.19 -8.07
N TRP A 135 10.41 13.01 -8.63
CA TRP A 135 10.38 14.47 -8.57
C TRP A 135 9.07 15.05 -9.10
N LYS A 136 8.59 14.59 -10.27
CA LYS A 136 7.35 15.10 -10.86
C LYS A 136 6.12 14.90 -9.96
N LYS A 137 6.09 13.79 -9.21
CA LYS A 137 4.95 13.44 -8.35
C LYS A 137 5.07 14.00 -6.93
N TYR A 138 6.29 14.08 -6.39
CA TYR A 138 6.56 14.50 -5.01
C TYR A 138 7.69 15.53 -4.95
N PRO A 139 7.57 16.69 -5.61
CA PRO A 139 8.66 17.68 -5.68
C PRO A 139 9.01 18.23 -4.29
N HIS A 140 8.03 18.32 -3.39
CA HIS A 140 8.21 18.80 -2.03
C HIS A 140 9.20 17.97 -1.19
N LEU A 141 9.38 16.68 -1.49
CA LEU A 141 10.32 15.82 -0.76
C LEU A 141 11.78 16.11 -1.06
N PHE A 142 12.06 16.77 -2.19
CA PHE A 142 13.41 17.12 -2.59
C PHE A 142 13.84 18.50 -2.10
N ALA A 143 12.89 19.39 -1.80
CA ALA A 143 13.16 20.72 -1.26
C ALA A 143 13.73 20.67 0.18
N ARG A 144 13.38 19.65 0.96
CA ARG A 144 13.76 19.53 2.37
C ARG A 144 15.22 19.10 2.60
N THR A 145 15.90 18.53 1.59
CA THR A 145 17.31 18.13 1.72
C THR A 145 18.30 19.29 1.67
N ALA A 146 17.86 20.52 1.34
CA ALA A 146 18.76 21.68 1.25
C ALA A 146 19.00 22.41 2.57
N SER A 147 18.28 22.09 3.66
CA SER A 147 18.32 22.86 4.92
C SER A 147 19.02 22.19 6.10
N THR A 148 19.65 21.02 5.92
CA THR A 148 20.41 20.35 7.00
C THR A 148 21.92 20.46 6.78
N SER A 149 22.41 21.68 6.54
CA SER A 149 23.75 22.08 6.97
C SER A 149 23.56 23.30 7.87
N ARG A 150 23.23 23.06 9.14
CA ARG A 150 23.48 24.05 10.18
C ARG A 150 24.68 23.56 10.96
N ASP A 151 25.76 24.29 10.73
CA ASP A 151 27.03 24.24 11.43
C ASP A 151 26.81 24.07 12.93
N THR A 152 27.59 23.18 13.54
CA THR A 152 27.88 23.26 14.97
C THR A 152 29.35 23.62 15.08
N SER A 153 29.57 24.76 15.73
CA SER A 153 30.85 25.41 16.03
C SER A 153 31.81 24.54 16.84
#